data_AF-A0A6P0XAW8-F1
#
_entry.id   AF-A0A6P0XAW8-F1
#
_cell.length_a   1.000
_cell.length_b   1.000
_cell.length_c   1.000
_cell.angle_alpha   90.00
_cell.angle_beta   90.00
_cell.angle_gamma   90.00
#
_symmetry.space_group_name_H-M   'P 1'
#
loop_
_entity.id
_entity.type
_entity.pdbx_description
1 polymer ?
#
loop_
_entity_poly.entity_id
_entity_poly.type
_entity_poly.pdbx_seq_one_letter_code
_entity_poly.pdbx_strand_id
1 'polypeptide(L)'
;MSSDRLRQVKRSLDRLRKQLAGAEDTLTSIAKEEQARIKIKIADLKAEMQPFKEEYWQILASESEALDIPEPAPEVVVAEIVEKVGQLQTSQQYPDKVLEWLQKIYAQVSQPETTAAAQLKGALSLVPPFVNLSYEVELDTDRFLRTNFPTFTKWAENLAKKS
;
A
#
# COMPACT_ATOMS: atom_id res chain seq x y z
N MET A 1 -15.49 1.26 17.19
CA MET A 1 -15.01 2.58 16.75
C MET A 1 -14.02 2.50 15.59
N SER A 2 -13.06 1.57 15.61
CA SER A 2 -12.07 1.40 14.52
C SER A 2 -12.69 1.07 13.15
N SER A 3 -13.64 0.12 13.10
CA SER A 3 -14.33 -0.30 11.85
C SER A 3 -15.09 0.84 11.15
N ASP A 4 -15.76 1.74 11.90
CA ASP A 4 -16.47 2.89 11.32
C ASP A 4 -15.50 3.94 10.75
N ARG A 5 -14.38 4.18 11.45
CA ARG A 5 -13.34 5.09 10.97
C ARG A 5 -12.67 4.55 9.72
N LEU A 6 -12.34 3.27 9.70
CA LEU A 6 -11.78 2.59 8.53
C LEU A 6 -12.70 2.69 7.31
N ARG A 7 -14.02 2.50 7.49
CA ARG A 7 -15.03 2.71 6.43
C ARG A 7 -15.08 4.16 5.94
N GLN A 8 -14.91 5.14 6.83
CA GLN A 8 -14.84 6.55 6.44
C GLN A 8 -13.58 6.85 5.62
N VAL A 9 -12.41 6.39 6.09
CA VAL A 9 -11.12 6.56 5.42
C VAL A 9 -11.15 5.92 4.02
N LYS A 10 -11.65 4.68 3.90
CA LYS A 10 -11.84 4.00 2.61
C LYS A 10 -12.70 4.83 1.64
N ARG A 11 -13.85 5.33 2.11
CA ARG A 11 -14.74 6.18 1.28
C ARG A 11 -14.05 7.46 0.81
N SER A 12 -13.29 8.12 1.69
CA SER A 12 -12.51 9.31 1.32
C SER A 12 -11.46 8.99 0.27
N LEU A 13 -10.68 7.91 0.46
CA LEU A 13 -9.67 7.46 -0.49
C LEU A 13 -10.29 7.10 -1.85
N ASP A 14 -11.39 6.36 -1.87
CA ASP A 14 -12.05 5.98 -3.13
C ASP A 14 -12.58 7.19 -3.90
N ARG A 15 -13.12 8.18 -3.19
CA ARG A 15 -13.56 9.44 -3.79
C ARG A 15 -12.37 10.18 -4.42
N LEU A 16 -11.27 10.33 -3.68
CA LEU A 16 -10.09 11.03 -4.17
C LEU A 16 -9.40 10.29 -5.32
N ARG A 17 -9.32 8.96 -5.27
CA ARG A 17 -8.82 8.12 -6.38
C ARG A 17 -9.63 8.34 -7.66
N LYS A 18 -10.96 8.40 -7.58
CA LYS A 18 -11.82 8.68 -8.73
C LYS A 18 -11.57 10.08 -9.31
N GLN A 19 -11.38 11.08 -8.45
CA GLN A 19 -11.05 12.44 -8.89
C GLN A 19 -9.67 12.52 -9.54
N LEU A 20 -8.69 11.81 -8.98
CA LEU A 20 -7.33 11.71 -9.53
C LEU A 20 -7.35 11.05 -10.89
N ALA A 21 -7.99 9.88 -11.04
CA ALA A 21 -8.12 9.19 -12.31
C ALA A 21 -8.77 10.08 -13.38
N GLY A 22 -9.88 10.77 -13.04
CA GLY A 22 -10.51 11.70 -13.97
C GLY A 22 -9.62 12.89 -14.37
N ALA A 23 -8.76 13.37 -13.46
CA ALA A 23 -7.80 14.43 -13.77
C ALA A 23 -6.65 13.92 -14.65
N GLU A 24 -6.14 12.71 -14.40
CA GLU A 24 -5.15 12.04 -15.24
C GLU A 24 -5.69 11.79 -16.65
N ASP A 25 -6.91 11.27 -16.79
CA ASP A 25 -7.59 11.07 -18.07
C ASP A 25 -7.76 12.40 -18.82
N THR A 26 -8.17 13.46 -18.12
CA THR A 26 -8.30 14.81 -18.69
C THR A 26 -6.95 15.31 -19.22
N LEU A 27 -5.85 15.08 -18.48
CA LEU A 27 -4.52 15.52 -18.87
C LEU A 27 -4.08 14.93 -20.22
N THR A 28 -4.52 13.70 -20.54
CA THR A 28 -4.16 13.02 -21.80
C THR A 28 -4.87 13.60 -23.04
N SER A 29 -5.98 14.30 -22.86
CA SER A 29 -6.86 14.73 -23.96
C SER A 29 -6.99 16.25 -24.08
N ILE A 30 -6.63 16.99 -23.03
CA ILE A 30 -6.75 18.45 -22.99
C ILE A 30 -5.65 19.16 -23.78
N ALA A 31 -5.95 20.38 -24.26
CA ALA A 31 -5.00 21.27 -24.91
C ALA A 31 -3.79 21.58 -24.01
N LYS A 32 -2.61 21.76 -24.61
CA LYS A 32 -1.34 21.91 -23.87
C LYS A 32 -1.35 23.11 -22.92
N GLU A 33 -1.99 24.18 -23.33
CA GLU A 33 -2.11 25.43 -22.61
C GLU A 33 -2.87 25.26 -21.28
N GLU A 34 -3.79 24.29 -21.20
CA GLU A 34 -4.57 23.99 -20.00
C GLU A 34 -3.95 22.90 -19.12
N GLN A 35 -2.93 22.18 -19.61
CA GLN A 35 -2.30 21.07 -18.87
C GLN A 35 -1.69 21.51 -17.53
N ALA A 36 -1.17 22.74 -17.44
CA ALA A 36 -0.53 23.23 -16.22
C ALA A 36 -1.48 23.19 -15.02
N ARG A 37 -2.74 23.61 -15.22
CA ARG A 37 -3.77 23.60 -14.17
C ARG A 37 -4.14 22.18 -13.76
N ILE A 38 -4.24 21.25 -14.72
CA ILE A 38 -4.55 19.85 -14.44
C ILE A 38 -3.41 19.16 -13.68
N LYS A 39 -2.15 19.45 -14.03
CA LYS A 39 -0.97 18.94 -13.30
C LYS A 39 -0.95 19.40 -11.84
N ILE A 40 -1.26 20.66 -11.57
CA ILE A 40 -1.39 21.19 -10.19
C ILE A 40 -2.49 20.44 -9.45
N LYS A 41 -3.68 20.31 -10.06
CA LYS A 41 -4.80 19.55 -9.46
C LYS A 41 -4.42 18.10 -9.13
N ILE A 42 -3.68 17.42 -10.00
CA ILE A 42 -3.19 16.06 -9.76
C ILE A 42 -2.25 16.04 -8.54
N ALA A 43 -1.32 17.00 -8.44
CA ALA A 43 -0.41 17.10 -7.30
C ALA A 43 -1.18 17.37 -5.99
N ASP A 44 -2.15 18.28 -6.01
CA ASP A 44 -2.98 18.59 -4.84
C ASP A 44 -3.80 17.38 -4.38
N LEU A 45 -4.41 16.64 -5.32
CA LEU A 45 -5.16 15.43 -5.01
C LEU A 45 -4.27 14.34 -4.39
N LYS A 46 -3.05 14.16 -4.90
CA LYS A 46 -2.08 13.23 -4.31
C LYS A 46 -1.72 13.64 -2.88
N ALA A 47 -1.49 14.94 -2.65
CA ALA A 47 -1.20 15.47 -1.31
C ALA A 47 -2.40 15.31 -0.35
N GLU A 48 -3.63 15.55 -0.81
CA GLU A 48 -4.85 15.37 -0.02
C GLU A 48 -5.11 13.90 0.32
N MET A 49 -4.80 12.98 -0.60
CA MET A 49 -4.92 11.54 -0.36
C MET A 49 -3.97 11.02 0.70
N GLN A 50 -2.82 11.70 0.87
CA GLN A 50 -1.74 11.26 1.71
C GLN A 50 -2.23 10.91 3.12
N PRO A 51 -2.71 11.84 3.98
CA PRO A 51 -3.10 11.54 5.36
C PRO A 51 -4.11 10.38 5.49
N PHE A 52 -5.02 10.22 4.53
CA PHE A 52 -5.96 9.10 4.54
C PHE A 52 -5.30 7.75 4.25
N LYS A 53 -4.25 7.71 3.42
CA LYS A 53 -3.44 6.49 3.20
C LYS A 53 -2.67 6.09 4.45
N GLU A 54 -2.10 7.04 5.20
CA GLU A 54 -1.43 6.77 6.49
C GLU A 54 -2.40 6.09 7.43
N GLU A 55 -3.53 6.76 7.64
CA GLU A 55 -4.50 6.36 8.61
C GLU A 55 -5.09 4.99 8.25
N TYR A 56 -5.29 4.73 6.96
CA TYR A 56 -5.71 3.43 6.47
C TYR A 56 -4.77 2.32 6.93
N TRP A 57 -3.46 2.45 6.67
CA TRP A 57 -2.48 1.43 7.02
C TRP A 57 -2.25 1.32 8.52
N GLN A 58 -2.28 2.43 9.24
CA GLN A 58 -2.19 2.44 10.71
C GLN A 58 -3.35 1.65 11.34
N ILE A 59 -4.59 1.91 10.91
CA ILE A 59 -5.75 1.18 11.41
C ILE A 59 -5.62 -0.32 11.10
N LEU A 60 -5.20 -0.67 9.87
CA LEU A 60 -4.99 -2.08 9.50
C LEU A 60 -3.94 -2.78 10.37
N ALA A 61 -2.80 -2.14 10.60
CA ALA A 61 -1.74 -2.69 11.43
C ALA A 61 -2.26 -2.96 12.86
N SER A 62 -2.89 -1.96 13.48
CA SER A 62 -3.45 -2.08 14.83
C SER A 62 -4.56 -3.14 14.94
N GLU A 63 -5.46 -3.22 13.95
CA GLU A 63 -6.53 -4.23 13.96
C GLU A 63 -5.98 -5.65 13.75
N SER A 64 -4.92 -5.80 12.94
CA SER A 64 -4.32 -7.10 12.66
C SER A 64 -3.69 -7.76 13.89
N GLU A 65 -3.16 -6.98 14.82
CA GLU A 65 -2.55 -7.50 16.05
C GLU A 65 -3.56 -8.33 16.86
N ALA A 66 -4.80 -7.85 16.98
CA ALA A 66 -5.84 -8.46 17.79
C ALA A 66 -6.59 -9.63 17.12
N LEU A 67 -6.43 -9.83 15.81
CA LEU A 67 -7.19 -10.85 15.06
C LEU A 67 -6.52 -12.22 15.08
N ASP A 68 -7.27 -13.27 15.39
CA ASP A 68 -6.84 -14.65 15.14
C ASP A 68 -7.10 -15.01 13.68
N ILE A 69 -6.04 -15.34 12.93
CA ILE A 69 -6.10 -15.53 11.48
C ILE A 69 -5.93 -17.02 11.20
N PRO A 70 -6.98 -17.73 10.77
CA PRO A 70 -6.89 -19.15 10.50
C PRO A 70 -6.04 -19.42 9.26
N GLU A 71 -5.11 -20.35 9.40
CA GLU A 71 -4.36 -20.96 8.30
C GLU A 71 -5.31 -21.78 7.40
N PRO A 72 -5.08 -21.89 6.06
CA PRO A 72 -3.84 -21.64 5.32
C PRO A 72 -3.82 -20.35 4.49
N ALA A 73 -4.80 -19.46 4.65
CA ALA A 73 -4.86 -18.23 3.85
C ALA A 73 -3.59 -17.34 3.96
N PRO A 74 -2.93 -17.25 5.13
CA PRO A 74 -1.65 -16.57 5.27
C PRO A 74 -0.49 -17.17 4.47
N GLU A 75 -0.39 -18.49 4.34
CA GLU A 75 0.74 -19.16 3.65
C GLU A 75 0.85 -18.73 2.18
N VAL A 76 -0.29 -18.62 1.50
CA VAL A 76 -0.36 -18.18 0.09
C VAL A 76 0.14 -16.74 -0.06
N VAL A 77 -0.15 -15.89 0.93
CA VAL A 77 0.27 -14.48 0.92
C VAL A 77 1.76 -14.37 1.21
N VAL A 78 2.29 -15.15 2.16
CA VAL A 78 3.73 -15.22 2.44
C VAL A 78 4.50 -15.67 1.20
N ALA A 79 4.01 -16.67 0.48
CA ALA A 79 4.62 -17.14 -0.76
C ALA A 79 4.68 -16.04 -1.83
N GLU A 80 3.59 -15.26 -2.04
CA GLU A 80 3.59 -14.11 -2.94
C GLU A 80 4.66 -13.09 -2.54
N ILE A 81 4.76 -12.75 -1.25
CA ILE A 81 5.74 -11.77 -0.76
C ILE A 81 7.17 -12.24 -1.04
N VAL A 82 7.49 -13.50 -0.69
CA VAL A 82 8.82 -14.09 -0.89
C VAL A 82 9.20 -14.06 -2.37
N GLU A 83 8.31 -14.51 -3.25
CA GLU A 83 8.56 -14.54 -4.70
C GLU A 83 8.75 -13.12 -5.27
N LYS A 84 7.82 -12.22 -4.96
CA LYS A 84 7.78 -10.87 -5.55
C LYS A 84 8.91 -10.00 -5.03
N VAL A 85 9.26 -10.08 -3.74
CA VAL A 85 10.43 -9.37 -3.22
C VAL A 85 11.70 -9.88 -3.89
N GLY A 86 11.86 -11.19 -4.07
CA GLY A 86 13.02 -11.75 -4.78
C GLY A 86 13.14 -11.22 -6.21
N GLN A 87 12.02 -11.12 -6.95
CA GLN A 87 11.99 -10.53 -8.29
C GLN A 87 12.37 -9.04 -8.27
N LEU A 88 11.77 -8.26 -7.36
CA LEU A 88 11.96 -6.80 -7.29
C LEU A 88 13.37 -6.41 -6.84
N GLN A 89 14.02 -7.22 -5.99
CA GLN A 89 15.41 -7.00 -5.57
C GLN A 89 16.42 -7.11 -6.70
N THR A 90 16.10 -7.88 -7.75
CA THR A 90 16.94 -7.97 -8.95
C THR A 90 16.71 -6.82 -9.94
N SER A 91 15.69 -5.98 -9.71
CA SER A 91 15.35 -4.86 -10.57
C SER A 91 16.10 -3.59 -10.12
N GLN A 92 16.83 -2.95 -11.04
CA GLN A 92 17.47 -1.65 -10.83
C GLN A 92 16.49 -0.47 -10.94
N GLN A 93 15.19 -0.74 -11.04
CA GLN A 93 14.17 0.29 -11.28
C GLN A 93 13.73 1.01 -10.00
N TYR A 94 14.10 0.50 -8.82
CA TYR A 94 13.67 1.04 -7.54
C TYR A 94 14.83 1.63 -6.74
N PRO A 95 14.62 2.77 -6.05
CA PRO A 95 15.63 3.33 -5.16
C PRO A 95 16.04 2.38 -4.04
N ASP A 96 17.29 2.48 -3.57
CA ASP A 96 17.85 1.65 -2.50
C ASP A 96 16.98 1.60 -1.24
N LYS A 97 16.34 2.71 -0.87
CA LYS A 97 15.43 2.77 0.28
C LYS A 97 14.20 1.87 0.11
N VAL A 98 13.68 1.72 -1.10
CA VAL A 98 12.58 0.79 -1.41
C VAL A 98 13.07 -0.64 -1.28
N LEU A 99 14.26 -0.93 -1.83
CA LEU A 99 14.86 -2.26 -1.79
C LEU A 99 15.19 -2.69 -0.35
N GLU A 100 15.72 -1.79 0.48
CA GLU A 100 15.98 -2.02 1.90
C GLU A 100 14.68 -2.33 2.66
N TRP A 101 13.61 -1.58 2.36
CA TRP A 101 12.29 -1.84 2.94
C TRP A 101 11.73 -3.21 2.52
N LEU A 102 11.79 -3.54 1.23
CA LEU A 102 11.38 -4.86 0.74
C LEU A 102 12.19 -5.98 1.41
N GLN A 103 13.48 -5.76 1.64
CA GLN A 103 14.33 -6.71 2.34
C GLN A 103 13.92 -6.90 3.81
N LYS A 104 13.50 -5.85 4.51
CA LYS A 104 12.95 -5.96 5.88
C LYS A 104 11.66 -6.78 5.89
N ILE A 105 10.76 -6.54 4.93
CA ILE A 105 9.53 -7.35 4.78
C ILE A 105 9.89 -8.82 4.50
N TYR A 106 10.80 -9.08 3.57
CA TYR A 106 11.26 -10.42 3.25
C TYR A 106 11.82 -11.15 4.47
N ALA A 107 12.71 -10.47 5.21
CA ALA A 107 13.29 -11.02 6.42
C ALA A 107 12.22 -11.36 7.46
N GLN A 108 11.20 -10.51 7.62
CA GLN A 108 10.09 -10.74 8.55
C GLN A 108 9.22 -11.93 8.14
N VAL A 109 8.88 -12.07 6.85
CA VAL A 109 8.05 -13.19 6.39
C VAL A 109 8.82 -14.50 6.24
N SER A 110 10.15 -14.45 6.26
CA SER A 110 11.02 -15.63 6.19
C SER A 110 11.50 -16.11 7.56
N GLN A 111 10.99 -15.54 8.66
CA GLN A 111 11.40 -15.94 10.01
C GLN A 111 11.00 -17.40 10.27
N PRO A 112 11.96 -18.29 10.60
CA PRO A 112 11.63 -19.68 10.91
C PRO A 112 10.81 -19.74 12.21
N GLU A 113 10.04 -20.82 12.37
CA GLU A 113 9.29 -21.14 13.60
C GLU A 113 8.15 -20.17 13.98
N THR A 114 7.78 -19.24 13.08
CA THR A 114 6.60 -18.40 13.23
C THR A 114 5.49 -18.88 12.30
N THR A 115 4.22 -18.74 12.72
CA THR A 115 3.08 -19.05 11.84
C THR A 115 3.02 -18.03 10.70
N ALA A 116 2.48 -18.43 9.54
CA ALA A 116 2.32 -17.53 8.41
C ALA A 116 1.46 -16.31 8.77
N ALA A 117 0.45 -16.49 9.62
CA ALA A 117 -0.30 -15.39 10.21
C ALA A 117 0.58 -14.38 10.97
N ALA A 118 1.49 -14.84 11.84
CA ALA A 118 2.39 -13.98 12.60
C ALA A 118 3.40 -13.25 11.70
N GLN A 119 3.93 -13.95 10.70
CA GLN A 119 4.80 -13.40 9.66
C GLN A 119 4.13 -12.23 8.92
N LEU A 120 2.87 -12.40 8.50
CA LEU A 120 2.13 -11.35 7.79
C LEU A 120 1.76 -10.17 8.67
N LYS A 121 1.41 -10.39 9.95
CA LYS A 121 1.18 -9.29 10.89
C LYS A 121 2.44 -8.43 11.03
N GLY A 122 3.60 -9.07 11.21
CA GLY A 122 4.88 -8.37 11.23
C GLY A 122 5.16 -7.60 9.93
N ALA A 123 4.90 -8.21 8.78
CA ALA A 123 5.07 -7.55 7.48
C ALA A 123 4.14 -6.34 7.31
N LEU A 124 2.89 -6.43 7.79
CA LEU A 124 1.92 -5.33 7.76
C LEU A 124 2.37 -4.16 8.64
N SER A 125 2.93 -4.43 9.82
CA SER A 125 3.50 -3.41 10.70
C SER A 125 4.76 -2.73 10.12
N LEU A 126 5.43 -3.39 9.18
CA LEU A 126 6.57 -2.83 8.44
C LEU A 126 6.15 -2.04 7.19
N VAL A 127 4.86 -2.01 6.83
CA VAL A 127 4.37 -1.12 5.76
C VAL A 127 4.56 0.32 6.25
N PRO A 128 5.46 1.11 5.64
CA PRO A 128 5.78 2.42 6.14
C PRO A 128 4.53 3.29 6.11
N PRO A 129 4.25 4.06 7.19
CA PRO A 129 3.13 4.98 7.20
C PRO A 129 3.19 5.91 6.00
N PHE A 130 4.37 6.36 5.54
CA PHE A 130 4.63 6.83 4.17
C PHE A 130 6.10 6.79 3.83
N VAL A 131 6.39 6.66 2.52
CA VAL A 131 7.54 7.36 1.97
C VAL A 131 7.14 8.00 0.64
N ASN A 132 6.86 9.30 0.68
CA ASN A 132 7.22 10.14 -0.45
C ASN A 132 8.76 10.17 -0.40
N LEU A 133 9.40 9.19 -1.05
CA LEU A 133 10.85 9.13 -1.14
C LEU A 133 11.31 10.38 -1.85
N SER A 134 11.70 11.37 -1.06
CA SER A 134 12.17 12.66 -1.51
C SER A 134 13.49 12.52 -2.24
N TYR A 135 13.40 12.25 -3.54
CA TYR A 135 14.01 12.96 -4.68
C TYR A 135 13.83 12.04 -5.90
N GLU A 136 13.20 12.56 -6.95
CA GLU A 136 13.02 11.97 -8.29
C GLU A 136 11.95 10.87 -8.50
N VAL A 137 11.55 10.09 -7.49
CA VAL A 137 10.45 9.11 -7.64
C VAL A 137 9.47 9.18 -6.48
N GLU A 138 8.32 9.85 -6.69
CA GLU A 138 7.15 9.72 -5.82
C GLU A 138 6.67 8.26 -5.84
N LEU A 139 7.18 7.42 -4.94
CA LEU A 139 6.67 6.06 -4.81
C LEU A 139 5.33 6.12 -4.07
N ASP A 140 4.23 6.02 -4.83
CA ASP A 140 2.92 5.78 -4.24
C ASP A 140 2.88 4.36 -3.66
N THR A 141 3.17 4.21 -2.37
CA THR A 141 3.25 2.93 -1.66
C THR A 141 1.96 2.11 -1.79
N ASP A 142 0.79 2.76 -1.74
CA ASP A 142 -0.50 2.07 -1.90
C ASP A 142 -0.65 1.50 -3.32
N ARG A 143 -0.33 2.30 -4.34
CA ARG A 143 -0.34 1.83 -5.73
C ARG A 143 0.69 0.73 -5.96
N PHE A 144 1.89 0.89 -5.39
CA PHE A 144 2.98 -0.06 -5.51
C PHE A 144 2.58 -1.42 -4.91
N LEU A 145 2.03 -1.44 -3.69
CA LEU A 145 1.56 -2.65 -3.04
C LEU A 145 0.43 -3.32 -3.82
N ARG A 146 -0.55 -2.55 -4.30
CA ARG A 146 -1.65 -3.07 -5.13
C ARG A 146 -1.17 -3.70 -6.44
N THR A 147 -0.11 -3.15 -7.02
CA THR A 147 0.44 -3.59 -8.31
C THR A 147 1.32 -4.82 -8.15
N ASN A 148 2.20 -4.82 -7.15
CA ASN A 148 3.23 -5.86 -6.99
C ASN A 148 2.83 -6.97 -6.01
N PHE A 149 1.95 -6.69 -5.06
CA PHE A 149 1.51 -7.61 -3.99
C PHE A 149 -0.03 -7.62 -3.87
N PRO A 150 -0.75 -8.00 -4.94
CA PRO A 150 -2.21 -7.95 -4.97
C PRO A 150 -2.86 -8.90 -3.96
N THR A 151 -2.27 -10.06 -3.66
CA THR A 151 -2.83 -11.03 -2.71
C THR A 151 -2.68 -10.53 -1.28
N PHE A 152 -1.51 -9.99 -0.93
CA PHE A 152 -1.28 -9.30 0.34
C PHE A 152 -2.24 -8.14 0.55
N THR A 153 -2.43 -7.30 -0.48
CA THR A 153 -3.32 -6.15 -0.37
C THR A 153 -4.78 -6.57 -0.14
N LYS A 154 -5.25 -7.60 -0.88
CA LYS A 154 -6.60 -8.16 -0.69
C LYS A 154 -6.76 -8.81 0.68
N TRP A 155 -5.74 -9.50 1.17
CA TRP A 155 -5.75 -10.10 2.50
C TRP A 155 -5.89 -9.01 3.58
N ALA A 156 -5.09 -7.94 3.51
CA ALA A 156 -5.17 -6.81 4.44
C ALA A 156 -6.55 -6.12 4.38
N GLU A 157 -7.12 -5.96 3.19
CA GLU A 157 -8.49 -5.44 3.00
C GLU A 157 -9.59 -6.32 3.60
N ASN A 158 -9.39 -7.64 3.60
CA ASN A 158 -10.35 -8.59 4.15
C ASN A 158 -10.26 -8.68 5.67
N LEU A 159 -9.09 -8.47 6.27
CA LEU A 159 -8.95 -8.29 7.73
C LEU A 159 -9.85 -7.14 8.21
N ALA A 160 -9.80 -6.00 7.50
CA ALA A 160 -10.63 -4.83 7.73
C ALA A 160 -12.16 -5.03 7.57
N LYS A 161 -12.61 -6.17 7.04
CA LYS A 161 -14.05 -6.50 6.96
C LYS A 161 -14.50 -7.37 8.12
N LYS A 162 -13.56 -8.04 8.79
CA LYS A 162 -13.80 -8.95 9.91
C LYS A 162 -13.63 -8.25 11.28
N SER A 163 -13.08 -7.04 11.31
CA SER A 163 -12.98 -6.11 12.44
C SER A 163 -14.16 -5.13 12.55
#